data_AF-A0A6G3MK96-F1
#
_entry.id   AF-A0A6G3MK96-F1
#
_cell.length_a   1.000
_cell.length_b   1.000
_cell.length_c   1.000
_cell.angle_alpha   90.00
_cell.angle_beta   90.00
_cell.angle_gamma   90.00
#
_symmetry.space_group_name_H-M   'P 1'
#
loop_
_entity.id
_entity.type
_entity.pdbx_description
1 polymer ?
#
loop_
_entity_poly.entity_id
_entity_poly.type
_entity_poly.pdbx_seq_one_letter_code
_entity_poly.pdbx_strand_id
1 'polypeptide(L)'
;CSLWLSFHIMTVKCERMSVSSTIGSTDVLLYIREYILNFFGCQECREHFDELTKHVFDKVHTDRDAILFLWNGHNMVNARLRSKDTADPFAPKIQFPSDYLCPNCQNIDSLTIDEIYISSPGYNLIPIKWNIHSVLNFLKIHYGPNNIRLSDEDHNIKNKDLYDSSVEFLKSLDNKRR
;
A
#
# COMPACT_ATOMS: atom_id res chain seq x y z
N CYS A 1 -5.12 8.22 6.21
CA CYS A 1 -5.53 6.82 5.98
C CYS A 1 -6.36 6.70 4.71
N SER A 2 -7.56 7.30 4.66
CA SER A 2 -8.44 7.28 3.48
C SER A 2 -7.75 7.71 2.18
N LEU A 3 -6.94 8.77 2.24
CA LEU A 3 -6.23 9.26 1.05
C LEU A 3 -5.27 8.22 0.45
N TRP A 4 -4.47 7.54 1.29
CA TRP A 4 -3.63 6.43 0.84
C TRP A 4 -4.46 5.30 0.23
N LEU A 5 -5.57 4.94 0.86
CA LEU A 5 -6.49 3.91 0.35
C LEU A 5 -7.01 4.29 -1.04
N SER A 6 -7.49 5.53 -1.21
CA SER A 6 -7.97 6.03 -2.51
C SER A 6 -6.89 6.00 -3.58
N PHE A 7 -5.67 6.42 -3.25
CA PHE A 7 -4.53 6.39 -4.18
C PHE A 7 -4.19 4.97 -4.65
N HIS A 8 -4.13 4.01 -3.74
CA HIS A 8 -3.89 2.61 -4.09
C HIS A 8 -5.03 2.00 -4.92
N ILE A 9 -6.28 2.35 -4.62
CA ILE A 9 -7.44 1.90 -5.43
C ILE A 9 -7.34 2.47 -6.85
N MET A 10 -6.99 3.75 -7.02
CA MET A 10 -6.90 4.37 -8.35
C MET A 10 -5.78 3.76 -9.19
N THR A 11 -4.59 3.52 -8.63
CA THR A 11 -3.51 2.86 -9.38
C THR A 11 -3.90 1.44 -9.79
N VAL A 12 -4.51 0.65 -8.90
CA VAL A 12 -4.99 -0.70 -9.25
C VAL A 12 -6.13 -0.66 -10.28
N LYS A 13 -7.04 0.32 -10.21
CA LYS A 13 -8.17 0.43 -11.13
C LYS A 13 -7.71 0.77 -12.55
N CYS A 14 -6.76 1.69 -12.71
CA CYS A 14 -6.29 2.14 -14.01
C CYS A 14 -5.49 1.08 -14.76
N GLU A 15 -4.72 0.23 -14.07
CA GLU A 15 -4.03 -0.91 -14.72
C GLU A 15 -5.01 -1.89 -15.38
N ARG A 16 -6.19 -2.10 -14.77
CA ARG A 16 -7.23 -2.97 -15.34
C ARG A 16 -7.93 -2.34 -16.55
N MET A 17 -7.85 -1.02 -16.70
CA MET A 17 -8.49 -0.25 -17.76
C MET A 17 -7.55 0.11 -18.90
N SER A 18 -6.23 -0.09 -18.77
CA SER A 18 -5.24 0.42 -19.74
C SER A 18 -5.38 -0.17 -21.15
N VAL A 19 -6.11 -1.27 -21.32
CA VAL A 19 -6.45 -1.82 -22.65
C VAL A 19 -7.53 -0.99 -23.37
N SER A 20 -8.34 -0.20 -22.66
CA SER A 20 -9.45 0.59 -23.21
C SER A 20 -9.39 2.10 -22.86
N SER A 21 -8.38 2.54 -22.10
CA SER A 21 -8.24 3.89 -21.57
C SER A 21 -6.94 4.53 -22.05
N THR A 22 -6.97 5.84 -22.32
CA THR A 22 -5.77 6.64 -22.61
C THR A 22 -4.97 6.99 -21.34
N ILE A 23 -5.55 6.76 -20.15
CA ILE A 23 -4.94 7.02 -18.84
C ILE A 23 -4.57 5.70 -18.18
N GLY A 24 -3.28 5.54 -17.88
CA GLY A 24 -2.70 4.42 -17.15
C GLY A 24 -2.46 4.72 -15.67
N SER A 25 -1.91 3.74 -14.96
CA SER A 25 -1.55 3.87 -13.54
C SER A 25 -0.35 4.78 -13.32
N THR A 26 0.53 4.88 -14.33
CA THR A 26 1.65 5.82 -14.36
C THR A 26 1.15 7.27 -14.31
N ASP A 27 0.14 7.62 -15.12
CA ASP A 27 -0.49 8.95 -15.12
C ASP A 27 -1.14 9.25 -13.77
N VAL A 28 -1.87 8.27 -13.21
CA VAL A 28 -2.48 8.39 -11.88
C VAL A 28 -1.44 8.69 -10.81
N LEU A 29 -0.29 8.02 -10.82
CA LEU A 29 0.78 8.26 -9.86
C LEU A 29 1.29 9.71 -9.97
N LEU A 30 1.42 10.24 -11.19
CA LEU A 30 1.82 11.64 -11.41
C LEU A 30 0.75 12.61 -10.91
N TYR A 31 -0.53 12.35 -11.16
CA TYR A 31 -1.62 13.17 -10.63
C TYR A 31 -1.68 13.14 -9.10
N ILE A 32 -1.42 11.99 -8.48
CA ILE A 32 -1.29 11.86 -7.02
C ILE A 32 -0.15 12.74 -6.51
N ARG A 33 1.01 12.69 -7.16
CA ARG A 33 2.15 13.53 -6.80
C ARG A 33 1.80 15.01 -6.86
N GLU A 34 1.27 15.47 -7.98
CA GLU A 34 0.89 16.88 -8.14
C GLU A 34 -0.21 17.29 -7.15
N TYR A 35 -1.19 16.42 -6.90
CA TYR A 35 -2.20 16.69 -5.88
C TYR A 35 -1.57 16.88 -4.49
N ILE A 36 -0.65 16.00 -4.09
CA ILE A 36 -0.01 16.08 -2.79
C ILE A 36 0.80 17.37 -2.66
N LEU A 37 1.60 17.71 -3.66
CA LEU A 37 2.47 18.89 -3.61
C LEU A 37 1.69 20.19 -3.57
N ASN A 38 0.55 20.26 -4.24
CA ASN A 38 -0.21 21.50 -4.39
C ASN A 38 -1.36 21.66 -3.38
N PHE A 39 -1.95 20.55 -2.88
CA PHE A 39 -3.19 20.62 -2.10
C PHE A 39 -3.16 19.92 -0.75
N PHE A 40 -2.21 19.01 -0.48
CA PHE A 40 -2.26 18.24 0.77
C PHE A 40 -1.81 19.08 1.97
N GLY A 41 -2.67 19.29 2.97
CA GLY A 41 -2.43 20.31 4.01
C GLY A 41 -1.17 20.15 4.87
N CYS A 42 -0.68 18.93 5.11
CA CYS A 42 0.49 18.68 5.97
C CYS A 42 1.81 18.98 5.25
N GLN A 43 2.49 20.08 5.59
CA GLN A 43 3.75 20.49 4.95
C GLN A 43 4.88 19.47 5.09
N GLU A 44 5.18 19.02 6.32
CA GLU A 44 6.20 17.98 6.56
C GLU A 44 5.90 16.71 5.74
N CYS A 45 4.63 16.34 5.60
CA CYS A 45 4.23 15.19 4.81
C CYS A 45 4.47 15.40 3.32
N ARG A 46 4.22 16.61 2.80
CA ARG A 46 4.49 16.98 1.39
C ARG A 46 5.98 16.90 1.08
N GLU A 47 6.83 17.50 1.91
CA GLU A 47 8.30 17.50 1.72
C GLU A 47 8.86 16.07 1.66
N HIS A 48 8.41 15.22 2.57
CA HIS A 48 8.78 13.81 2.54
C HIS A 48 8.27 13.05 1.31
N PHE A 49 7.06 13.37 0.84
CA PHE A 49 6.50 12.74 -0.35
C PHE A 49 7.20 13.23 -1.62
N ASP A 50 7.60 14.50 -1.67
CA ASP A 50 8.41 15.04 -2.76
C ASP A 50 9.74 14.30 -2.88
N GLU A 51 10.48 14.16 -1.79
CA GLU A 51 11.76 13.43 -1.79
C GLU A 51 11.56 11.95 -2.19
N LEU A 52 10.48 11.31 -1.72
CA LEU A 52 10.13 9.95 -2.11
C LEU A 52 9.87 9.82 -3.62
N THR A 53 9.27 10.84 -4.24
CA THR A 53 8.81 10.82 -5.64
C THR A 53 9.74 11.56 -6.61
N LYS A 54 10.85 12.12 -6.12
CA LYS A 54 11.83 12.90 -6.89
C LYS A 54 12.36 12.19 -8.13
N HIS A 55 12.53 10.87 -8.03
CA HIS A 55 13.04 10.00 -9.09
C HIS A 55 11.95 9.07 -9.66
N VAL A 56 10.69 9.49 -9.64
CA VAL A 56 9.57 8.66 -10.10
C VAL A 56 9.72 8.26 -11.57
N PHE A 57 10.17 9.18 -12.44
CA PHE A 57 10.36 8.93 -13.88
C PHE A 57 11.49 7.93 -14.19
N ASP A 58 12.47 7.79 -13.30
CA ASP A 58 13.58 6.85 -13.45
C ASP A 58 13.19 5.42 -13.08
N LYS A 59 12.06 5.25 -12.37
CA LYS A 59 11.68 3.99 -11.70
C LYS A 59 10.34 3.44 -12.16
N VAL A 60 9.50 4.25 -12.80
CA VAL A 60 8.13 3.90 -13.16
C VAL A 60 7.95 3.98 -14.66
N HIS A 61 7.92 2.82 -15.32
CA HIS A 61 7.77 2.71 -16.78
C HIS A 61 6.50 1.98 -17.19
N THR A 62 5.92 1.20 -16.28
CA THR A 62 4.70 0.43 -16.51
C THR A 62 3.67 0.68 -15.42
N ASP A 63 2.41 0.30 -15.70
CA ASP A 63 1.33 0.37 -14.71
C ASP A 63 1.64 -0.46 -13.45
N ARG A 64 2.33 -1.58 -13.64
CA ARG A 64 2.76 -2.46 -12.54
C ARG A 64 3.78 -1.75 -11.66
N ASP A 65 4.72 -1.04 -12.27
CA ASP A 65 5.72 -0.26 -11.54
C ASP A 65 5.04 0.84 -10.73
N ALA A 66 4.00 1.50 -11.26
CA ALA A 66 3.29 2.55 -10.54
C ALA A 66 2.60 2.02 -9.28
N ILE A 67 1.94 0.86 -9.37
CA ILE A 67 1.32 0.18 -8.22
C ILE A 67 2.38 -0.16 -7.17
N LEU A 68 3.47 -0.79 -7.59
CA LEU A 68 4.55 -1.23 -6.70
C LEU A 68 5.33 -0.06 -6.09
N PHE A 69 5.55 1.00 -6.86
CA PHE A 69 6.23 2.22 -6.41
C PHE A 69 5.44 2.89 -5.27
N LEU A 70 4.13 3.06 -5.46
CA LEU A 70 3.27 3.65 -4.43
C LEU A 70 3.22 2.77 -3.18
N TRP A 71 3.16 1.44 -3.36
CA TRP A 71 3.19 0.46 -2.26
C TRP A 71 4.49 0.55 -1.45
N ASN A 72 5.64 0.48 -2.12
CA ASN A 72 6.94 0.54 -1.45
C ASN A 72 7.13 1.91 -0.77
N GLY A 73 6.73 2.99 -1.43
CA GLY A 73 6.78 4.32 -0.86
C GLY A 73 5.94 4.48 0.41
N HIS A 74 4.75 3.88 0.44
CA HIS A 74 3.92 3.82 1.65
C HIS A 74 4.59 2.99 2.76
N ASN A 75 5.29 1.91 2.42
CA ASN A 75 6.06 1.12 3.38
C ASN A 75 7.27 1.87 3.95
N MET A 76 7.94 2.71 3.16
CA MET A 76 8.99 3.61 3.66
C MET A 76 8.41 4.62 4.67
N VAL A 77 7.21 5.16 4.40
CA VAL A 77 6.50 6.02 5.34
C VAL A 77 6.14 5.25 6.63
N ASN A 78 5.65 4.02 6.51
CA ASN A 78 5.35 3.17 7.67
C ASN A 78 6.58 2.94 8.55
N ALA A 79 7.74 2.65 7.94
CA ALA A 79 8.99 2.45 8.67
C ALA A 79 9.38 3.69 9.49
N ARG A 80 9.35 4.87 8.87
CA ARG A 80 9.64 6.15 9.54
C ARG A 80 8.69 6.43 10.69
N LEU A 81 7.40 6.15 10.50
CA LEU A 81 6.35 6.51 11.46
C LEU A 81 6.13 5.48 12.57
N ARG A 82 6.72 4.27 12.48
CA ARG A 82 6.49 3.16 13.43
C ARG A 82 6.75 3.52 14.89
N SER A 83 7.76 4.34 15.14
CA SER A 83 8.22 4.68 16.50
C SER A 83 7.97 6.13 16.88
N LYS A 84 7.12 6.87 16.12
CA LYS A 84 6.72 8.23 16.51
C LYS A 84 5.60 8.16 17.56
N ASP A 85 5.65 9.05 18.55
CA ASP A 85 4.64 9.14 19.62
C ASP A 85 3.23 9.46 19.11
N THR A 86 3.13 10.01 17.89
CA THR A 86 1.87 10.28 17.20
C THR A 86 1.27 9.04 16.51
N ALA A 87 1.93 7.88 16.58
CA ALA A 87 1.42 6.66 15.99
C ALA A 87 0.22 6.15 16.78
N ASP A 88 -0.89 5.89 16.09
CA ASP A 88 -2.06 5.23 16.67
C ASP A 88 -1.63 3.89 17.28
N PRO A 89 -1.74 3.70 18.61
CA PRO A 89 -1.36 2.47 19.27
C PRO A 89 -2.12 1.25 18.73
N PHE A 90 -3.30 1.46 18.17
CA PHE A 90 -4.18 0.39 17.70
C PHE A 90 -4.09 0.16 16.18
N ALA A 91 -3.29 0.97 15.49
CA ALA A 91 -2.89 0.73 14.10
C ALA A 91 -1.36 0.83 13.95
N PRO A 92 -0.59 -0.12 14.54
CA PRO A 92 0.86 -0.13 14.45
C PRO A 92 1.32 -0.10 12.99
N LYS A 93 2.32 0.74 12.69
CA LYS A 93 2.89 0.80 11.34
C LYS A 93 3.76 -0.42 11.10
N ILE A 94 3.32 -1.28 10.19
CA ILE A 94 4.05 -2.47 9.75
C ILE A 94 4.58 -2.27 8.33
N GLN A 95 5.52 -3.12 7.95
CA GLN A 95 5.79 -3.36 6.54
C GLN A 95 4.62 -4.21 6.01
N PHE A 96 3.85 -3.64 5.10
CA PHE A 96 2.58 -4.18 4.60
C PHE A 96 2.80 -4.85 3.24
N PRO A 97 2.12 -5.98 2.94
CA PRO A 97 1.23 -6.73 3.83
C PRO A 97 1.99 -7.51 4.91
N SER A 98 1.29 -7.85 5.99
CA SER A 98 1.80 -8.83 6.97
C SER A 98 1.81 -10.24 6.37
N ASP A 99 2.60 -11.15 6.95
CA ASP A 99 2.59 -12.56 6.54
C ASP A 99 1.23 -13.23 6.76
N TYR A 100 0.42 -12.71 7.70
CA TYR A 100 -0.95 -13.17 7.90
C TYR A 100 -1.86 -12.80 6.71
N LEU A 101 -1.72 -11.58 6.19
CA LEU A 101 -2.52 -11.10 5.06
C LEU A 101 -2.04 -11.67 3.72
N CYS A 102 -0.74 -11.90 3.58
CA CYS A 102 -0.16 -12.47 2.37
C CYS A 102 1.04 -13.39 2.70
N PRO A 103 0.78 -14.67 3.00
CA PRO A 103 1.83 -15.64 3.32
C PRO A 103 2.88 -15.81 2.21
N ASN A 104 2.46 -15.63 0.94
CA ASN A 104 3.34 -15.78 -0.22
C ASN A 104 4.14 -14.50 -0.55
N CYS A 105 3.84 -13.35 0.06
CA CYS A 105 4.49 -12.08 -0.28
C CYS A 105 5.95 -12.00 0.18
N GLN A 106 6.33 -12.74 1.21
CA GLN A 106 7.73 -12.85 1.68
C GLN A 106 8.35 -14.24 1.43
N ASN A 107 7.61 -15.16 0.80
CA ASN A 107 8.14 -16.47 0.42
C ASN A 107 9.00 -16.36 -0.86
N ILE A 108 10.29 -16.71 -0.74
CA ILE A 108 11.29 -16.59 -1.80
C ILE A 108 11.98 -17.92 -2.17
N ASP A 109 11.55 -19.05 -1.60
CA ASP A 109 12.28 -20.32 -1.64
C ASP A 109 12.44 -20.92 -3.06
N SER A 110 11.73 -20.38 -4.05
CA SER A 110 11.75 -20.84 -5.44
C SER A 110 11.83 -19.70 -6.46
N LEU A 111 12.28 -18.51 -6.05
CA LEU A 111 12.37 -17.34 -6.92
C LEU A 111 13.79 -17.11 -7.46
N THR A 112 13.86 -16.62 -8.68
CA THR A 112 15.08 -16.04 -9.26
C THR A 112 15.34 -14.65 -8.67
N ILE A 113 16.58 -14.16 -8.83
CA ILE A 113 16.98 -12.84 -8.28
C ILE A 113 16.10 -11.71 -8.83
N ASP A 114 15.69 -11.78 -10.10
CA ASP A 114 14.89 -10.75 -10.77
C ASP A 114 13.44 -10.69 -10.26
N GLU A 115 12.98 -11.73 -9.58
CA GLU A 115 11.63 -11.81 -8.98
C GLU A 115 11.59 -11.33 -7.53
N ILE A 116 12.77 -11.11 -6.93
CA ILE A 116 12.93 -10.71 -5.53
C ILE A 116 13.17 -9.20 -5.46
N TYR A 117 12.25 -8.50 -4.82
CA TYR A 117 12.45 -7.09 -4.47
C TYR A 117 13.01 -6.98 -3.05
N ILE A 118 14.19 -6.36 -2.90
CA ILE A 118 14.80 -6.12 -1.59
C ILE A 118 14.50 -4.69 -1.15
N SER A 119 13.56 -4.57 -0.22
CA SER A 119 13.26 -3.29 0.43
C SER A 119 14.28 -3.01 1.54
N SER A 120 14.83 -1.80 1.55
CA SER A 120 15.70 -1.30 2.63
C SER A 120 15.03 -0.09 3.31
N PRO A 121 14.04 -0.33 4.18
CA PRO A 121 13.18 0.74 4.70
C PRO A 121 13.88 1.70 5.68
N GLY A 122 15.06 1.32 6.21
CA GLY A 122 15.80 2.11 7.20
C GLY A 122 15.21 2.02 8.62
N TYR A 123 15.59 2.96 9.49
CA TYR A 123 15.01 3.10 10.85
C TYR A 123 15.10 1.83 11.72
N ASN A 124 16.28 1.18 11.72
CA ASN A 124 16.56 -0.07 12.45
C ASN A 124 15.74 -1.28 12.01
N LEU A 125 15.12 -1.23 10.83
CA LEU A 125 14.51 -2.39 10.19
C LEU A 125 15.55 -3.11 9.33
N ILE A 126 15.57 -4.43 9.43
CA ILE A 126 16.35 -5.29 8.53
C ILE A 126 15.76 -5.22 7.12
N PRO A 127 16.58 -5.35 6.06
CA PRO A 127 16.08 -5.47 4.70
C PRO A 127 15.09 -6.63 4.56
N ILE A 128 13.97 -6.39 3.89
CA ILE A 128 12.92 -7.38 3.67
C ILE A 128 12.91 -7.77 2.20
N LYS A 129 12.90 -9.08 1.95
CA LYS A 129 12.80 -9.67 0.62
C LYS A 129 11.34 -9.95 0.31
N TRP A 130 10.88 -9.42 -0.81
CA TRP A 130 9.50 -9.56 -1.28
C TRP A 130 9.44 -10.34 -2.56
N ASN A 131 8.50 -11.27 -2.63
CA ASN A 131 8.03 -11.87 -3.87
C ASN A 131 7.15 -10.85 -4.61
N ILE A 132 7.73 -10.13 -5.57
CA ILE A 132 7.07 -8.96 -6.16
C ILE A 132 5.81 -9.34 -6.95
N HIS A 133 5.77 -10.54 -7.53
CA HIS A 133 4.60 -11.08 -8.21
C HIS A 133 3.45 -11.32 -7.22
N SER A 134 3.74 -11.97 -6.10
CA SER A 134 2.75 -12.22 -5.05
C SER A 134 2.26 -10.92 -4.42
N VAL A 135 3.15 -9.94 -4.20
CA VAL A 135 2.78 -8.60 -3.73
C VAL A 135 1.86 -7.91 -4.72
N LEU A 136 2.21 -7.85 -6.01
CA LEU A 136 1.39 -7.21 -7.02
C LEU A 136 0.00 -7.87 -7.11
N ASN A 137 -0.08 -9.19 -7.10
CA ASN A 137 -1.35 -9.92 -7.10
C ASN A 137 -2.18 -9.62 -5.85
N PHE A 138 -1.55 -9.63 -4.67
CA PHE A 138 -2.19 -9.25 -3.42
C PHE A 138 -2.77 -7.83 -3.49
N LEU A 139 -2.00 -6.83 -3.95
CA LEU A 139 -2.46 -5.45 -4.05
C LEU A 139 -3.64 -5.31 -4.99
N LYS A 140 -3.61 -6.01 -6.13
CA LYS A 140 -4.72 -6.03 -7.09
C LYS A 140 -6.00 -6.61 -6.52
N ILE A 141 -5.90 -7.63 -5.68
CA ILE A 141 -7.06 -8.24 -5.00
C ILE A 141 -7.53 -7.31 -3.87
N HIS A 142 -6.60 -6.87 -3.02
CA HIS A 142 -6.87 -6.08 -1.82
C HIS A 142 -7.50 -4.72 -2.13
N TYR A 143 -7.02 -4.02 -3.16
CA TYR A 143 -7.58 -2.75 -3.63
C TYR A 143 -8.55 -2.91 -4.81
N GLY A 144 -8.93 -4.16 -5.11
CA GLY A 144 -9.91 -4.46 -6.15
C GLY A 144 -11.36 -4.16 -5.69
N PRO A 145 -12.30 -3.98 -6.65
CA PRO A 145 -13.70 -3.66 -6.34
C PRO A 145 -14.39 -4.77 -5.52
N ASN A 146 -13.93 -6.01 -5.66
CA ASN A 146 -14.49 -7.15 -4.94
C ASN A 146 -14.12 -7.17 -3.45
N ASN A 147 -13.20 -6.32 -3.00
CA ASN A 147 -12.81 -6.22 -1.59
C ASN A 147 -13.39 -4.97 -0.89
N ILE A 148 -14.38 -4.31 -1.50
CA ILE A 148 -15.08 -3.15 -0.92
C ILE A 148 -16.31 -3.65 -0.15
N ARG A 149 -16.33 -3.43 1.17
CA ARG A 149 -17.50 -3.74 2.00
C ARG A 149 -18.60 -2.72 1.76
N LEU A 150 -19.78 -3.21 1.42
CA LEU A 150 -20.96 -2.40 1.13
C LEU A 150 -21.98 -2.56 2.26
N SER A 151 -22.64 -1.47 2.61
CA SER A 151 -23.78 -1.47 3.51
C SER A 151 -25.08 -1.11 2.79
N ASP A 152 -26.22 -1.49 3.36
CA ASP A 152 -27.52 -0.90 3.00
C ASP A 152 -27.72 0.47 3.67
N GLU A 153 -28.89 1.07 3.43
CA GLU A 153 -29.27 2.36 4.02
C GLU A 153 -29.35 2.33 5.55
N ASP A 154 -29.55 1.13 6.13
CA ASP A 154 -29.58 0.87 7.56
C ASP A 154 -28.20 0.46 8.13
N HIS A 155 -27.13 0.64 7.36
CA HIS A 155 -25.75 0.29 7.70
C HIS A 155 -25.46 -1.21 7.93
N ASN A 156 -26.34 -2.11 7.49
CA ASN A 156 -26.07 -3.55 7.54
C ASN A 156 -25.12 -3.95 6.42
N ILE A 157 -24.05 -4.68 6.77
CA ILE A 157 -23.07 -5.18 5.81
C ILE A 157 -23.72 -6.23 4.89
N LYS A 158 -23.70 -5.98 3.57
CA LYS A 158 -24.25 -6.86 2.54
C LYS A 158 -23.34 -8.04 2.21
N ASN A 159 -22.03 -7.79 2.14
CA ASN A 159 -20.99 -8.77 1.81
C ASN A 159 -20.17 -9.14 3.05
N LYS A 160 -20.80 -9.93 3.92
CA LYS A 160 -20.25 -10.36 5.22
C LYS A 160 -19.11 -11.38 5.10
N ASP A 161 -18.94 -11.96 3.91
CA ASP A 161 -17.87 -12.89 3.55
C ASP A 161 -16.51 -12.20 3.39
N LEU A 162 -16.50 -10.89 3.11
CA LEU A 162 -15.26 -10.13 3.02
C LEU A 162 -14.59 -9.97 4.37
N TYR A 163 -13.26 -10.07 4.35
CA TYR A 163 -12.42 -9.90 5.52
C TYR A 163 -12.67 -8.54 6.18
N ASP A 164 -12.94 -8.59 7.49
CA ASP A 164 -13.14 -7.40 8.30
C ASP A 164 -11.81 -7.00 8.94
N SER A 165 -11.22 -5.88 8.52
CA SER A 165 -9.96 -5.38 9.07
C SER A 165 -10.08 -5.00 10.55
N SER A 166 -11.29 -4.83 11.09
CA SER A 166 -11.49 -4.69 12.53
C SER A 166 -11.13 -5.98 13.30
N VAL A 167 -11.13 -7.15 12.65
CA VAL A 167 -10.67 -8.41 13.26
C VAL A 167 -9.16 -8.33 13.55
N GLU A 168 -8.39 -7.77 12.63
CA GLU A 168 -6.96 -7.52 12.83
C GLU A 168 -6.71 -6.50 13.94
N PHE A 169 -7.50 -5.41 13.94
CA PHE A 169 -7.49 -4.41 15.00
C PHE A 169 -7.75 -5.04 16.38
N LEU A 170 -8.84 -5.80 16.53
CA LEU A 170 -9.23 -6.45 17.78
C LEU A 170 -8.15 -7.43 18.26
N LYS A 171 -7.58 -8.24 17.36
CA LYS A 171 -6.46 -9.15 17.70
C LYS A 171 -5.20 -8.39 18.15
N SER A 172 -4.93 -7.22 17.58
CA SER A 172 -3.79 -6.39 17.96
C SER A 172 -3.91 -5.82 19.39
N LEU A 173 -5.14 -5.58 19.86
CA LEU A 173 -5.41 -5.16 21.24
C LEU A 173 -5.07 -6.26 22.25
N ASP A 174 -5.40 -7.51 21.92
CA ASP A 174 -5.16 -8.66 22.80
C ASP A 174 -3.67 -8.97 22.93
N ASN A 175 -2.90 -8.83 21.86
CA ASN A 175 -1.44 -9.04 21.89
C ASN A 175 -0.68 -7.96 22.69
N LYS A 176 -1.27 -6.79 22.94
CA LYS A 176 -0.69 -5.75 23.83
C LYS A 176 -1.01 -5.94 25.30
N ARG A 177 -1.88 -6.90 25.65
CA ARG A 177 -2.24 -7.25 27.04
C ARG A 177 -1.49 -8.48 27.58
N ARG A 178 -0.56 -9.04 26.79
CA ARG A 178 0.39 -10.08 27.20
C ARG A 178 1.80 -9.52 27.16
#